data_AF-A0A961H139-F1
#
_entry.id   AF-A0A961H139-F1
#
_cell.length_a   1.000
_cell.length_b   1.000
_cell.length_c   1.000
_cell.angle_alpha   90.00
_cell.angle_beta   90.00
_cell.angle_gamma   90.00
#
_symmetry.space_group_name_H-M   'P 1'
#
loop_
_entity.id
_entity.type
_entity.pdbx_description
1 polymer ?
#
loop_
_entity_poly.entity_id
_entity_poly.type
_entity_poly.pdbx_seq_one_letter_code
_entity_poly.pdbx_strand_id
1 'polypeptide(L)'
;MSEAVLQPPPLPVPAVEAPRQSWLGRLWTRRISPVLDWLFGLVALIVLVAACSVIPVLNFLSLGYLLHVSGTVARTGRLRDGFIGVRKASVFGSIAAGIWIVVWPARILSTFWKDAELIAPGSGTARVWHVALILVTIVTVLHILWASVRGGKLWHFLWPQPLRLLRWLRAPDKISGLQHTITDYIVGLRLPFYFWLGLRGFIGALAWLIVPVGILMAAPRLAVGGTVIVSLIGGILLFLVAIHLPFLQANFAQSGRFKALFEWREVRRQFARAPLAFWFALLVTLLFAIPLYLLKIELTPQELAWAPSLLFVIFIFPARILTGWALGRALRHEQPRHWFARWTARLGILPVALAYVLANYFVPFLASNGVLSLLEQHAFLVPAPLMAL
;
A
#
# COMPACT_ATOMS: atom_id res chain seq x y z
N MET A 1 20.25 -55.27 -63.87
CA MET A 1 19.66 -54.00 -64.33
C MET A 1 18.47 -53.69 -63.44
N SER A 2 18.62 -52.75 -62.52
CA SER A 2 17.50 -52.20 -61.75
C SER A 2 17.81 -50.71 -61.59
N GLU A 3 17.04 -49.87 -62.26
CA GLU A 3 17.21 -48.41 -62.31
C GLU A 3 16.97 -47.82 -60.92
N ALA A 4 17.94 -47.02 -60.45
CA ALA A 4 17.76 -46.19 -59.27
C ALA A 4 16.87 -45.00 -59.63
N VAL A 5 15.60 -45.06 -59.20
CA VAL A 5 14.65 -43.95 -59.31
C VAL A 5 15.12 -42.81 -58.42
N LEU A 6 15.69 -41.75 -59.02
CA LEU A 6 16.03 -40.50 -58.37
C LEU A 6 14.75 -39.78 -57.92
N GLN A 7 14.53 -39.68 -56.60
CA GLN A 7 13.49 -38.81 -56.05
C GLN A 7 13.87 -37.33 -56.29
N PRO A 8 12.95 -36.49 -56.80
CA PRO A 8 13.23 -35.06 -56.95
C PRO A 8 13.36 -34.39 -55.58
N PRO A 9 14.15 -33.30 -55.47
CA PRO A 9 14.36 -32.60 -54.21
C PRO A 9 13.04 -32.02 -53.68
N PRO A 10 12.84 -32.00 -52.35
CA PRO A 10 11.62 -31.47 -51.75
C PRO A 10 11.45 -29.98 -52.11
N LEU A 11 10.25 -29.61 -52.53
CA LEU A 11 9.91 -28.22 -52.85
C LEU A 11 10.13 -27.33 -51.62
N PRO A 12 10.65 -26.10 -51.78
CA PRO A 12 10.85 -25.18 -50.67
C PRO A 12 9.49 -24.84 -50.03
N VAL A 13 9.35 -25.20 -48.76
CA VAL A 13 8.17 -24.84 -47.95
C VAL A 13 8.10 -23.32 -47.89
N PRO A 14 6.98 -22.68 -48.29
CA PRO A 14 6.86 -21.23 -48.19
C PRO A 14 7.02 -20.83 -46.72
N ALA A 15 7.99 -19.96 -46.45
CA ALA A 15 8.22 -19.43 -45.12
C ALA A 15 6.91 -18.77 -44.65
N VAL A 16 6.32 -19.31 -43.58
CA VAL A 16 5.15 -18.70 -42.94
C VAL A 16 5.60 -17.31 -42.48
N GLU A 17 5.19 -16.27 -43.23
CA GLU A 17 5.44 -14.88 -42.85
C GLU A 17 4.86 -14.66 -41.45
N ALA A 18 5.73 -14.46 -40.47
CA ALA A 18 5.30 -14.05 -39.14
C ALA A 18 4.45 -12.79 -39.30
N PRO A 19 3.28 -12.69 -38.63
CA PRO A 19 2.34 -11.61 -38.86
C PRO A 19 3.06 -10.27 -38.67
N ARG A 20 2.99 -9.41 -39.70
CA ARG A 20 3.58 -8.06 -39.72
C ARG A 20 2.95 -7.22 -38.61
N GLN A 21 3.42 -7.37 -37.37
CA GLN A 21 3.07 -6.48 -36.29
C GLN A 21 3.60 -5.09 -36.64
N SER A 22 2.67 -4.15 -36.77
CA SER A 22 2.95 -2.74 -37.06
C SER A 22 4.02 -2.21 -36.09
N TRP A 23 4.89 -1.34 -36.58
CA TRP A 23 5.93 -0.69 -35.77
C TRP A 23 5.36 -0.03 -34.51
N LEU A 24 4.14 0.52 -34.60
CA LEU A 24 3.34 1.03 -33.47
C LEU A 24 2.97 -0.07 -32.46
N GLY A 25 2.54 -1.25 -32.91
CA GLY A 25 2.26 -2.40 -32.04
C GLY A 25 3.51 -2.89 -31.30
N ARG A 26 4.68 -2.83 -31.93
CA ARG A 26 5.97 -3.15 -31.28
C ARG A 26 6.38 -2.10 -30.25
N LEU A 27 6.13 -0.82 -30.50
CA LEU A 27 6.43 0.26 -29.55
C LEU A 27 5.51 0.21 -28.32
N TRP A 28 4.21 -0.02 -28.55
CA TRP A 28 3.19 -0.11 -27.51
C TRP A 28 3.41 -1.30 -26.57
N THR A 29 3.72 -2.48 -27.13
CA THR A 29 3.98 -3.70 -26.34
C THR A 29 5.32 -3.67 -25.61
N ARG A 30 6.36 -3.03 -26.15
CA ARG A 30 7.70 -3.04 -25.53
C ARG A 30 7.94 -1.93 -24.52
N ARG A 31 7.33 -0.74 -24.66
CA ARG A 31 7.61 0.40 -23.78
C ARG A 31 6.43 0.91 -22.97
N ILE A 32 5.22 0.96 -23.55
CA ILE A 32 4.07 1.61 -22.90
C ILE A 32 3.34 0.64 -21.97
N SER A 33 3.05 -0.58 -22.43
CA SER A 33 2.33 -1.58 -21.65
C SER A 33 3.01 -1.91 -20.30
N PRO A 34 4.34 -2.11 -20.21
CA PRO A 34 4.98 -2.40 -18.93
C PRO A 34 4.92 -1.24 -17.92
N VAL A 35 4.94 0.00 -18.40
CA VAL A 35 4.85 1.21 -17.57
C VAL A 35 3.43 1.37 -17.03
N LEU A 36 2.41 1.19 -17.87
CA LEU A 36 1.01 1.22 -17.45
C LEU A 36 0.70 0.10 -16.46
N ASP A 37 1.19 -1.12 -16.71
CA ASP A 37 1.05 -2.25 -15.78
C ASP A 37 1.70 -1.96 -14.41
N TRP A 38 2.86 -1.29 -14.42
CA TRP A 38 3.55 -0.89 -13.20
C TRP A 38 2.80 0.22 -12.45
N LEU A 39 2.32 1.26 -13.15
CA LEU A 39 1.52 2.34 -12.56
C LEU A 39 0.21 1.80 -11.97
N PHE A 40 -0.48 0.93 -12.71
CA PHE A 40 -1.68 0.26 -12.23
C PHE A 40 -1.37 -0.60 -10.99
N GLY A 41 -0.25 -1.32 -10.99
CA GLY A 41 0.21 -2.07 -9.82
C GLY A 41 0.50 -1.18 -8.61
N LEU A 42 1.03 0.03 -8.84
CA LEU A 42 1.29 1.00 -7.78
C LEU A 42 0.00 1.52 -7.17
N VAL A 43 -0.98 1.90 -8.01
CA VAL A 43 -2.31 2.32 -7.56
C VAL A 43 -3.00 1.19 -6.80
N ALA A 44 -3.00 -0.03 -7.35
CA ALA A 44 -3.57 -1.20 -6.69
C ALA A 44 -2.91 -1.50 -5.33
N LEU A 45 -1.59 -1.33 -5.24
CA LEU A 45 -0.85 -1.47 -3.99
C LEU A 45 -1.28 -0.41 -2.96
N ILE A 46 -1.35 0.86 -3.36
CA ILE A 46 -1.78 1.96 -2.48
C ILE A 46 -3.20 1.68 -1.95
N VAL A 47 -4.12 1.30 -2.84
CA VAL A 47 -5.51 0.97 -2.47
C VAL A 47 -5.56 -0.24 -1.54
N LEU A 48 -4.78 -1.29 -1.80
CA LEU A 48 -4.76 -2.49 -0.94
C LEU A 48 -4.22 -2.16 0.46
N VAL A 49 -3.12 -1.41 0.54
CA VAL A 49 -2.50 -1.00 1.81
C VAL A 49 -3.44 -0.06 2.56
N ALA A 50 -4.19 0.81 1.86
CA ALA A 50 -5.20 1.69 2.45
C ALA A 50 -6.40 0.90 2.97
N ALA A 51 -6.91 -0.08 2.22
CA ALA A 51 -7.99 -0.96 2.66
C ALA A 51 -7.57 -1.76 3.91
N CYS A 52 -6.36 -2.32 3.93
CA CYS A 52 -5.81 -2.98 5.12
C CYS A 52 -5.68 -2.03 6.30
N SER A 53 -5.42 -0.73 6.07
CA SER A 53 -5.27 0.27 7.13
C SER A 53 -6.57 0.52 7.90
N VAL A 54 -7.74 0.42 7.25
CA VAL A 54 -9.03 0.72 7.87
C VAL A 54 -9.47 -0.40 8.81
N ILE A 55 -9.19 -1.65 8.44
CA ILE A 55 -9.67 -2.82 9.17
C ILE A 55 -8.74 -3.06 10.38
N PRO A 56 -9.27 -3.07 11.62
CA PRO A 56 -8.48 -3.43 12.80
C PRO A 56 -7.77 -4.77 12.61
N VAL A 57 -6.58 -4.94 13.20
CA VAL A 57 -5.68 -6.10 13.00
C VAL A 57 -5.00 -6.11 11.64
N LEU A 58 -5.73 -5.91 10.53
CA LEU A 58 -5.11 -5.80 9.20
C LEU A 58 -4.26 -4.52 9.05
N ASN A 59 -4.52 -3.50 9.85
CA ASN A 59 -3.72 -2.29 9.91
C ASN A 59 -2.24 -2.57 10.25
N PHE A 60 -1.94 -3.65 11.01
CA PHE A 60 -0.57 -4.10 11.26
C PHE A 60 0.12 -4.61 9.99
N LEU A 61 -0.60 -5.20 9.02
CA LEU A 61 -0.02 -5.55 7.72
C LEU A 61 0.41 -4.30 6.95
N SER A 62 -0.44 -3.25 6.98
CA SER A 62 -0.13 -1.96 6.34
C SER A 62 1.12 -1.32 6.97
N LEU A 63 1.17 -1.23 8.30
CA LEU A 63 2.35 -0.74 9.02
C LEU A 63 3.59 -1.58 8.72
N GLY A 64 3.45 -2.91 8.77
CA GLY A 64 4.54 -3.85 8.51
C GLY A 64 5.10 -3.74 7.10
N TYR A 65 4.23 -3.55 6.10
CA TYR A 65 4.63 -3.27 4.74
C TYR A 65 5.44 -1.96 4.66
N LEU A 66 4.92 -0.86 5.23
CA LEU A 66 5.59 0.44 5.25
C LEU A 66 6.96 0.40 5.96
N LEU A 67 7.05 -0.32 7.08
CA LEU A 67 8.31 -0.54 7.79
C LEU A 67 9.28 -1.38 6.96
N HIS A 68 8.80 -2.45 6.34
CA HIS A 68 9.63 -3.29 5.48
C HIS A 68 10.20 -2.52 4.28
N VAL A 69 9.41 -1.62 3.68
CA VAL A 69 9.85 -0.71 2.62
C VAL A 69 10.99 0.18 3.12
N SER A 70 10.80 0.84 4.27
CA SER A 70 11.85 1.67 4.88
C SER A 70 13.12 0.87 5.19
N GLY A 71 13.00 -0.32 5.79
CA GLY A 71 14.12 -1.20 6.11
C GLY A 71 14.85 -1.72 4.87
N THR A 72 14.12 -2.01 3.78
CA THR A 72 14.71 -2.46 2.52
C THR A 72 15.47 -1.34 1.82
N VAL A 73 14.91 -0.12 1.78
CA VAL A 73 15.62 1.06 1.26
C VAL A 73 16.83 1.37 2.14
N ALA A 74 16.77 1.18 3.46
CA ALA A 74 17.91 1.34 4.34
C ALA A 74 19.04 0.32 4.08
N ARG A 75 18.71 -0.95 3.82
CA ARG A 75 19.71 -1.98 3.46
C ARG A 75 20.33 -1.73 2.08
N THR A 76 19.51 -1.38 1.09
CA THR A 76 19.95 -1.26 -0.31
C THR A 76 20.51 0.12 -0.64
N GLY A 77 20.10 1.17 0.06
CA GLY A 77 20.39 2.57 -0.25
C GLY A 77 19.72 3.10 -1.53
N ARG A 78 18.82 2.33 -2.16
CA ARG A 78 18.18 2.69 -3.44
C ARG A 78 16.68 2.92 -3.25
N LEU A 79 16.19 4.10 -3.61
CA LEU A 79 14.77 4.46 -3.49
C LEU A 79 13.85 3.51 -4.28
N ARG A 80 14.30 3.08 -5.46
CA ARG A 80 13.53 2.18 -6.34
C ARG A 80 13.24 0.81 -5.71
N ASP A 81 14.09 0.37 -4.78
CA ASP A 81 13.93 -0.93 -4.12
C ASP A 81 12.84 -0.89 -3.02
N GLY A 82 12.28 0.31 -2.74
CA GLY A 82 11.13 0.49 -1.86
C GLY A 82 9.77 0.13 -2.48
N PHE A 83 9.68 -0.04 -3.80
CA PHE A 83 8.43 -0.40 -4.49
C PHE A 83 8.25 -1.93 -4.55
N ILE A 84 8.00 -2.53 -3.40
CA ILE A 84 7.95 -3.99 -3.23
C ILE A 84 6.54 -4.51 -3.54
N GLY A 85 6.43 -5.59 -4.31
CA GLY A 85 5.15 -6.27 -4.51
C GLY A 85 4.17 -5.58 -5.48
N VAL A 86 4.58 -4.51 -6.17
CA VAL A 86 3.77 -3.79 -7.19
C VAL A 86 3.15 -4.75 -8.21
N ARG A 87 3.93 -5.71 -8.72
CA ARG A 87 3.46 -6.73 -9.69
C ARG A 87 2.47 -7.75 -9.10
N LYS A 88 2.53 -8.00 -7.78
CA LYS A 88 1.55 -8.88 -7.12
C LYS A 88 0.26 -8.10 -6.86
N ALA A 89 0.39 -6.87 -6.37
CA ALA A 89 -0.75 -5.96 -6.18
C ALA A 89 -1.51 -5.70 -7.49
N SER A 90 -0.82 -5.58 -8.64
CA SER A 90 -1.47 -5.42 -9.95
C SER A 90 -2.38 -6.58 -10.32
N VAL A 91 -2.09 -7.81 -9.89
CA VAL A 91 -2.95 -8.98 -10.14
C VAL A 91 -4.23 -8.87 -9.33
N PHE A 92 -4.14 -8.58 -8.03
CA PHE A 92 -5.33 -8.35 -7.19
C PHE A 92 -6.19 -7.18 -7.70
N GLY A 93 -5.55 -6.05 -8.00
CA GLY A 93 -6.24 -4.89 -8.55
C GLY A 93 -6.90 -5.20 -9.89
N SER A 94 -6.24 -5.98 -10.75
CA SER A 94 -6.79 -6.38 -12.06
C SER A 94 -7.97 -7.31 -11.92
N ILE A 95 -7.94 -8.25 -10.97
CA ILE A 95 -9.07 -9.14 -10.67
C ILE A 95 -10.25 -8.32 -10.13
N ALA A 96 -10.02 -7.45 -9.15
CA ALA A 96 -11.07 -6.62 -8.57
C ALA A 96 -11.72 -5.68 -9.61
N ALA A 97 -10.90 -4.95 -10.36
CA ALA A 97 -11.38 -4.07 -11.42
C ALA A 97 -12.03 -4.85 -12.57
N GLY A 98 -11.47 -6.01 -12.93
CA GLY A 98 -12.01 -6.90 -13.96
C GLY A 98 -13.38 -7.45 -13.59
N ILE A 99 -13.55 -7.94 -12.35
CA ILE A 99 -14.85 -8.36 -11.81
C ILE A 99 -15.83 -7.20 -11.83
N TRP A 100 -15.42 -6.02 -11.35
CA TRP A 100 -16.26 -4.85 -11.32
C TRP A 100 -16.79 -4.48 -12.72
N ILE A 101 -15.91 -4.45 -13.74
CA ILE A 101 -16.29 -4.17 -15.14
C ILE A 101 -17.21 -5.26 -15.70
N VAL A 102 -16.87 -6.54 -15.52
CA VAL A 102 -17.62 -7.65 -16.12
C VAL A 102 -19.00 -7.82 -15.48
N VAL A 103 -19.20 -7.35 -14.25
CA VAL A 103 -20.50 -7.41 -13.56
C VAL A 103 -21.49 -6.33 -14.05
N TRP A 104 -21.04 -5.29 -14.77
CA TRP A 104 -21.91 -4.20 -15.24
C TRP A 104 -23.12 -4.66 -16.08
N PRO A 105 -22.96 -5.52 -17.10
CA PRO A 105 -24.10 -6.03 -17.88
C PRO A 105 -25.16 -6.71 -17.00
N ALA A 106 -24.75 -7.52 -16.03
CA ALA A 106 -25.68 -8.16 -15.09
C ALA A 106 -26.39 -7.12 -14.19
N ARG A 107 -25.70 -6.06 -13.77
CA ARG A 107 -26.30 -4.96 -12.99
C ARG A 107 -27.36 -4.21 -13.79
N ILE A 108 -27.09 -3.92 -15.07
CA ILE A 108 -28.05 -3.25 -15.97
C ILE A 108 -29.28 -4.13 -16.21
N LEU A 109 -29.10 -5.44 -16.43
CA LEU A 109 -30.24 -6.35 -16.56
C LEU A 109 -31.05 -6.47 -15.26
N SER A 110 -30.38 -6.39 -14.10
CA SER A 110 -31.05 -6.37 -12.80
C SER A 110 -31.91 -5.14 -12.61
N THR A 111 -31.49 -3.96 -13.10
CA THR A 111 -32.32 -2.75 -13.03
C THR A 111 -33.55 -2.89 -13.92
N PHE A 112 -33.41 -3.38 -15.16
CA PHE A 112 -34.56 -3.60 -16.05
C PHE A 112 -35.57 -4.61 -15.52
N TRP A 113 -35.10 -5.70 -14.90
CA TRP A 113 -36.00 -6.64 -14.25
C TRP A 113 -36.75 -6.00 -13.07
N LYS A 114 -36.05 -5.27 -12.18
CA LYS A 114 -36.67 -4.59 -11.04
C LYS A 114 -37.72 -3.57 -11.48
N ASP A 115 -37.43 -2.80 -12.52
CA ASP A 115 -38.35 -1.81 -13.07
C ASP A 115 -39.59 -2.49 -13.68
N ALA A 116 -39.41 -3.59 -14.43
CA ALA A 116 -40.50 -4.35 -15.01
C ALA A 116 -41.43 -4.99 -13.96
N GLU A 117 -40.84 -5.51 -12.87
CA GLU A 117 -41.61 -6.09 -11.76
C GLU A 117 -42.37 -5.03 -10.97
N LEU A 118 -41.81 -3.83 -10.84
CA LEU A 118 -42.45 -2.72 -10.12
C LEU A 118 -43.62 -2.10 -10.91
N ILE A 119 -43.53 -2.06 -12.25
CA ILE A 119 -44.59 -1.55 -13.13
C ILE A 119 -45.73 -2.56 -13.30
N ALA A 120 -45.40 -3.83 -13.59
CA ALA A 120 -46.37 -4.87 -13.87
C ALA A 120 -45.92 -6.21 -13.25
N PRO A 121 -46.26 -6.44 -11.97
CA PRO A 121 -45.83 -7.62 -11.23
C PRO A 121 -46.25 -8.91 -11.92
N GLY A 122 -45.32 -9.87 -12.04
CA GLY A 122 -45.58 -11.17 -12.65
C GLY A 122 -45.85 -11.17 -14.17
N SER A 123 -45.66 -10.04 -14.86
CA SER A 123 -45.86 -9.95 -16.31
C SER A 123 -44.88 -10.84 -17.11
N GLY A 124 -45.27 -11.22 -18.33
CA GLY A 124 -44.41 -12.00 -19.23
C GLY A 124 -43.06 -11.32 -19.50
N THR A 125 -43.06 -9.99 -19.60
CA THR A 125 -41.85 -9.16 -19.77
C THR A 125 -40.94 -9.23 -18.56
N ALA A 126 -41.48 -9.13 -17.33
CA ALA A 126 -40.70 -9.29 -16.10
C ALA A 126 -40.05 -10.68 -16.02
N ARG A 127 -40.78 -11.73 -16.42
CA ARG A 127 -40.26 -13.10 -16.48
C ARG A 127 -39.13 -13.25 -17.50
N VAL A 128 -39.22 -12.62 -18.68
CA VAL A 128 -38.14 -12.63 -19.70
C VAL A 128 -36.89 -11.96 -19.17
N TRP A 129 -37.01 -10.78 -18.54
CA TRP A 129 -35.86 -10.08 -17.94
C TRP A 129 -35.22 -10.87 -16.79
N HIS A 130 -36.03 -11.56 -15.99
CA HIS A 130 -35.53 -12.43 -14.93
C HIS A 130 -34.71 -13.60 -15.49
N VAL A 131 -35.21 -14.29 -16.53
CA VAL A 131 -34.48 -15.39 -17.19
C VAL A 131 -33.19 -14.88 -17.84
N ALA A 132 -33.25 -13.73 -18.52
CA ALA A 132 -32.08 -13.09 -19.12
C ALA A 132 -31.02 -12.75 -18.07
N LEU A 133 -31.43 -12.21 -16.92
CA LEU A 133 -30.54 -11.90 -15.80
C LEU A 133 -29.82 -13.15 -15.28
N ILE A 134 -30.54 -14.27 -15.11
CA ILE A 134 -29.94 -15.55 -14.66
C ILE A 134 -28.88 -16.01 -15.67
N LEU A 135 -29.21 -16.05 -16.96
CA LEU A 135 -28.30 -16.50 -18.01
C LEU A 135 -27.04 -15.62 -18.07
N VAL A 136 -27.20 -14.30 -18.08
CA VAL A 136 -26.06 -13.36 -18.10
C VAL A 136 -25.22 -13.48 -16.84
N THR A 137 -25.83 -13.72 -15.68
CA THR A 137 -25.10 -13.93 -14.42
C THR A 137 -24.25 -15.20 -14.48
N ILE A 138 -24.79 -16.31 -14.96
CA ILE A 138 -24.05 -17.58 -15.13
C ILE A 138 -22.85 -17.39 -16.06
N VAL A 139 -23.06 -16.76 -17.22
CA VAL A 139 -21.99 -16.46 -18.18
C VAL A 139 -20.93 -15.54 -17.58
N THR A 140 -21.35 -14.53 -16.82
CA THR A 140 -20.47 -13.59 -16.11
C THR A 140 -19.58 -14.31 -15.10
N VAL A 141 -20.16 -15.17 -14.26
CA VAL A 141 -19.42 -15.96 -13.27
C VAL A 141 -18.42 -16.89 -13.95
N LEU A 142 -18.84 -17.61 -14.99
CA LEU A 142 -17.95 -18.50 -15.74
C LEU A 142 -16.77 -17.74 -16.36
N HIS A 143 -17.02 -16.54 -16.90
CA HIS A 143 -15.97 -15.70 -17.48
C HIS A 143 -15.02 -15.14 -16.42
N ILE A 144 -15.51 -14.73 -15.24
CA ILE A 144 -14.68 -14.29 -14.10
C ILE A 144 -13.74 -15.42 -13.65
N LEU A 145 -14.27 -16.64 -13.49
CA LEU A 145 -13.48 -17.81 -13.12
C LEU A 145 -12.39 -18.07 -14.17
N TRP A 146 -12.75 -18.03 -15.46
CA TRP A 146 -11.80 -18.25 -16.55
C TRP A 146 -10.73 -17.15 -16.65
N ALA A 147 -11.08 -15.89 -16.42
CA ALA A 147 -10.12 -14.78 -16.40
C ALA A 147 -9.14 -14.89 -15.23
N SER A 148 -9.62 -15.35 -14.07
CA SER A 148 -8.81 -15.57 -12.88
C SER A 148 -7.79 -16.70 -13.07
N VAL A 149 -8.22 -17.83 -13.65
CA VAL A 149 -7.33 -18.97 -13.97
C VAL A 149 -6.23 -18.60 -14.99
N ARG A 150 -6.51 -17.67 -15.91
CA ARG A 150 -5.54 -17.18 -16.91
C ARG A 150 -4.45 -16.24 -16.34
N GLY A 151 -4.43 -16.01 -15.03
CA GLY A 151 -3.44 -15.14 -14.37
C GLY A 151 -3.95 -13.73 -14.08
N GLY A 152 -5.25 -13.49 -14.16
CA GLY A 152 -5.90 -12.34 -13.53
C GLY A 152 -5.53 -10.94 -14.03
N LYS A 153 -4.89 -10.79 -15.20
CA LYS A 153 -4.62 -9.47 -15.80
C LYS A 153 -5.92 -8.82 -16.28
N LEU A 154 -6.00 -7.48 -16.23
CA LEU A 154 -7.19 -6.71 -16.62
C LEU A 154 -7.65 -7.05 -18.05
N TRP A 155 -6.70 -7.21 -18.98
CA TRP A 155 -7.00 -7.59 -20.37
C TRP A 155 -7.70 -8.96 -20.50
N HIS A 156 -7.46 -9.89 -19.58
CA HIS A 156 -8.10 -11.21 -19.62
C HIS A 156 -9.60 -11.14 -19.28
N PHE A 157 -10.03 -10.11 -18.56
CA PHE A 157 -11.43 -9.83 -18.26
C PHE A 157 -12.12 -9.13 -19.44
N LEU A 158 -11.41 -8.28 -20.19
CA LEU A 158 -11.95 -7.61 -21.37
C LEU A 158 -12.05 -8.54 -22.59
N TRP A 159 -11.15 -9.51 -22.73
CA TRP A 159 -11.16 -10.44 -23.86
C TRP A 159 -11.44 -11.90 -23.44
N PRO A 160 -12.67 -12.41 -23.64
CA PRO A 160 -12.98 -13.82 -23.48
C PRO A 160 -12.25 -14.59 -24.60
N GLN A 161 -11.29 -15.45 -24.25
CA GLN A 161 -10.65 -16.38 -25.20
C GLN A 161 -11.32 -17.77 -25.07
N PRO A 162 -12.48 -18.03 -25.72
CA PRO A 162 -13.26 -19.25 -25.49
C PRO A 162 -12.55 -20.52 -25.98
N LEU A 163 -11.80 -20.45 -27.08
CA LEU A 163 -11.09 -21.61 -27.65
C LEU A 163 -9.95 -22.13 -26.76
N ARG A 164 -9.40 -21.28 -25.87
CA ARG A 164 -8.41 -21.70 -24.88
C ARG A 164 -9.06 -22.31 -23.64
N LEU A 165 -10.27 -21.87 -23.28
CA LEU A 165 -11.06 -22.46 -22.19
C LEU A 165 -11.38 -23.92 -22.49
N LEU A 166 -11.87 -24.20 -23.70
CA LEU A 166 -12.18 -25.56 -24.16
C LEU A 166 -10.94 -26.47 -24.18
N ARG A 167 -9.78 -25.94 -24.58
CA ARG A 167 -8.50 -26.68 -24.54
C ARG A 167 -8.03 -26.96 -23.13
N TRP A 168 -8.12 -25.98 -22.22
CA TRP A 168 -7.77 -26.16 -20.82
C TRP A 168 -8.72 -27.14 -20.10
N LEU A 169 -10.02 -27.10 -20.43
CA LEU A 169 -11.01 -28.08 -19.97
C LEU A 169 -10.74 -29.51 -20.47
N ARG A 170 -9.83 -29.73 -21.43
CA ARG A 170 -9.46 -31.07 -21.91
C ARG A 170 -8.11 -31.56 -21.38
N ALA A 171 -7.34 -30.73 -20.67
CA ALA A 171 -6.04 -31.13 -20.12
C ALA A 171 -6.20 -32.00 -18.85
N PRO A 172 -5.47 -33.12 -18.67
CA PRO A 172 -5.33 -33.78 -17.38
C PRO A 172 -4.48 -32.91 -16.43
N ASP A 173 -4.71 -32.98 -15.11
CA ASP A 173 -3.97 -32.25 -14.04
C ASP A 173 -4.22 -30.73 -13.88
N LYS A 174 -5.46 -30.28 -14.08
CA LYS A 174 -5.83 -28.85 -13.99
C LYS A 174 -5.83 -28.28 -12.57
N ILE A 175 -6.27 -29.07 -11.60
CA ILE A 175 -6.56 -28.58 -10.23
C ILE A 175 -5.27 -28.48 -9.42
N SER A 176 -4.38 -29.46 -9.53
CA SER A 176 -3.07 -29.46 -8.87
C SER A 176 -2.23 -28.26 -9.31
N GLY A 177 -2.13 -27.99 -10.62
CA GLY A 177 -1.39 -26.83 -11.14
C GLY A 177 -1.94 -25.47 -10.66
N LEU A 178 -3.27 -25.34 -10.58
CA LEU A 178 -3.91 -24.14 -10.03
C LEU A 178 -3.65 -23.99 -8.52
N GLN A 179 -3.76 -25.07 -7.76
CA GLN A 179 -3.48 -25.08 -6.32
C GLN A 179 -2.03 -24.71 -6.01
N HIS A 180 -1.06 -25.24 -6.77
CA HIS A 180 0.35 -24.84 -6.63
C HIS A 180 0.54 -23.36 -6.92
N THR A 181 -0.07 -22.85 -8.00
CA THR A 181 0.01 -21.43 -8.35
C THR A 181 -0.57 -20.53 -7.25
N ILE A 182 -1.73 -20.87 -6.70
CA ILE A 182 -2.38 -20.12 -5.62
C ILE A 182 -1.55 -20.20 -4.34
N THR A 183 -1.08 -21.40 -3.98
CA THR A 183 -0.27 -21.62 -2.78
C THR A 183 1.05 -20.86 -2.86
N ASP A 184 1.79 -20.96 -3.97
CA ASP A 184 3.03 -20.23 -4.21
C ASP A 184 2.82 -18.72 -4.15
N TYR A 185 1.68 -18.26 -4.66
CA TYR A 185 1.31 -16.86 -4.62
C TYR A 185 1.03 -16.38 -3.18
N ILE A 186 0.20 -17.11 -2.41
CA ILE A 186 -0.12 -16.81 -1.00
C ILE A 186 1.14 -16.87 -0.12
N VAL A 187 1.93 -17.94 -0.23
CA VAL A 187 3.20 -18.10 0.49
C VAL A 187 4.16 -16.96 0.10
N GLY A 188 4.19 -16.61 -1.18
CA GLY A 188 4.98 -15.51 -1.71
C GLY A 188 4.53 -14.11 -1.23
N LEU A 189 3.31 -13.94 -0.72
CA LEU A 189 2.87 -12.67 -0.13
C LEU A 189 3.52 -12.42 1.24
N ARG A 190 4.02 -13.44 1.93
CA ARG A 190 4.69 -13.32 3.24
C ARG A 190 3.87 -12.49 4.25
N LEU A 191 2.53 -12.62 4.24
CA LEU A 191 1.63 -11.87 5.12
C LEU A 191 2.00 -11.98 6.62
N PRO A 192 2.31 -13.18 7.16
CA PRO A 192 2.68 -13.30 8.58
C PRO A 192 3.93 -12.47 8.93
N PHE A 193 4.90 -12.40 8.03
CA PHE A 193 6.10 -11.61 8.24
C PHE A 193 5.78 -10.11 8.34
N TYR A 194 4.96 -9.58 7.43
CA TYR A 194 4.53 -8.17 7.50
C TYR A 194 3.74 -7.91 8.76
N PHE A 195 2.80 -8.79 9.12
CA PHE A 195 1.99 -8.66 10.32
C PHE A 195 2.85 -8.54 11.59
N TRP A 196 3.78 -9.47 11.80
CA TRP A 196 4.65 -9.48 12.97
C TRP A 196 5.63 -8.30 12.99
N LEU A 197 6.13 -7.88 11.83
CA LEU A 197 6.98 -6.68 11.73
C LEU A 197 6.19 -5.42 12.11
N GLY A 198 4.96 -5.30 11.62
CA GLY A 198 4.05 -4.20 11.94
C GLY A 198 3.67 -4.17 13.41
N LEU A 199 3.27 -5.31 13.98
CA LEU A 199 2.91 -5.42 15.40
C LEU A 199 4.07 -5.00 16.32
N ARG A 200 5.29 -5.50 16.06
CA ARG A 200 6.48 -5.10 16.83
C ARG A 200 6.80 -3.61 16.65
N GLY A 201 6.72 -3.10 15.42
CA GLY A 201 6.91 -1.67 15.15
C GLY A 201 5.87 -0.78 15.84
N PHE A 202 4.63 -1.24 15.92
CA PHE A 202 3.53 -0.60 16.64
C PHE A 202 3.79 -0.58 18.15
N ILE A 203 4.11 -1.73 18.75
CA ILE A 203 4.38 -1.84 20.20
C ILE A 203 5.55 -0.93 20.60
N GLY A 204 6.64 -0.91 19.82
CA GLY A 204 7.76 -0.03 20.14
C GLY A 204 7.43 1.46 19.95
N ALA A 205 6.64 1.82 18.94
CA ALA A 205 6.15 3.19 18.80
C ALA A 205 5.23 3.62 19.95
N LEU A 206 4.31 2.74 20.35
CA LEU A 206 3.43 2.96 21.49
C LEU A 206 4.23 3.15 22.78
N ALA A 207 5.27 2.34 23.02
CA ALA A 207 6.14 2.47 24.19
C ALA A 207 6.85 3.84 24.27
N TRP A 208 7.20 4.44 23.12
CA TRP A 208 7.77 5.79 23.08
C TRP A 208 6.72 6.89 23.23
N LEU A 209 5.50 6.66 22.74
CA LEU A 209 4.43 7.66 22.71
C LEU A 209 3.60 7.70 24.00
N ILE A 210 3.50 6.60 24.73
CA ILE A 210 2.66 6.50 25.93
C ILE A 210 3.06 7.51 27.01
N VAL A 211 4.36 7.79 27.15
CA VAL A 211 4.86 8.76 28.14
C VAL A 211 4.51 10.20 27.78
N PRO A 212 4.92 10.75 26.61
CA PRO A 212 4.57 12.13 26.25
C PRO A 212 3.07 12.33 26.10
N VAL A 213 2.36 11.39 25.48
CA VAL A 213 0.91 11.50 25.30
C VAL A 213 0.20 11.37 26.64
N GLY A 214 0.57 10.42 27.50
CA GLY A 214 -0.01 10.27 28.83
C GLY A 214 0.13 11.52 29.69
N ILE A 215 1.30 12.18 29.64
CA ILE A 215 1.53 13.46 30.33
C ILE A 215 0.59 14.55 29.77
N LEU A 216 0.47 14.68 28.44
CA LEU A 216 -0.44 15.64 27.81
C LEU A 216 -1.91 15.33 28.12
N MET A 217 -2.28 14.06 28.25
CA MET A 217 -3.64 13.64 28.62
C MET A 217 -3.98 13.95 30.08
N ALA A 218 -2.99 13.89 30.97
CA ALA A 218 -3.16 14.18 32.38
C ALA A 218 -3.13 15.69 32.69
N ALA A 219 -2.46 16.49 31.86
CA ALA A 219 -2.25 17.92 32.10
C ALA A 219 -3.54 18.71 32.40
N PRO A 220 -4.67 18.53 31.69
CA PRO A 220 -5.91 19.28 31.96
C PRO A 220 -6.57 18.97 33.31
N ARG A 221 -6.14 17.92 34.01
CA ARG A 221 -6.70 17.52 35.32
C ARG A 221 -6.07 18.26 36.50
N LEU A 222 -5.08 19.11 36.25
CA LEU A 222 -4.31 19.82 37.27
C LEU A 222 -4.79 21.27 37.41
N ALA A 223 -4.42 21.91 38.53
CA ALA A 223 -4.61 23.34 38.70
C ALA A 223 -3.93 24.14 37.57
N VAL A 224 -4.41 25.36 37.30
CA VAL A 224 -4.02 26.17 36.14
C VAL A 224 -2.49 26.29 35.96
N GLY A 225 -1.74 26.54 37.04
CA GLY A 225 -0.28 26.62 36.98
C GLY A 225 0.42 25.27 36.71
N GLY A 226 -0.12 24.18 37.26
CA GLY A 226 0.38 22.82 37.01
C GLY A 226 0.14 22.36 35.58
N THR A 227 -0.98 22.76 34.97
CA THR A 227 -1.33 22.42 33.58
C THR A 227 -0.27 22.93 32.60
N VAL A 228 0.21 24.16 32.76
CA VAL A 228 1.21 24.76 31.86
C VAL A 228 2.54 24.02 31.93
N ILE A 229 3.04 23.74 33.14
CA ILE A 229 4.33 23.07 33.32
C ILE A 229 4.27 21.63 32.80
N VAL A 230 3.21 20.89 33.16
CA VAL A 230 3.06 19.47 32.77
C VAL A 230 2.83 19.35 31.27
N SER A 231 2.02 20.23 30.68
CA SER A 231 1.85 20.25 29.23
C SER A 231 3.16 20.56 28.50
N LEU A 232 3.96 21.52 28.97
CA LEU A 232 5.27 21.85 28.38
C LEU A 232 6.24 20.66 28.44
N ILE A 233 6.30 19.95 29.56
CA ILE A 233 7.10 18.72 29.70
C ILE A 233 6.65 17.66 28.68
N GLY A 234 5.33 17.46 28.55
CA GLY A 234 4.76 16.55 27.57
C GLY A 234 5.12 16.92 26.13
N GLY A 235 5.09 18.21 25.80
CA GLY A 235 5.48 18.73 24.48
C GLY A 235 6.97 18.58 24.17
N ILE A 236 7.85 18.88 25.14
CA ILE A 236 9.30 18.68 24.99
C ILE A 236 9.60 17.20 24.78
N LEU A 237 8.93 16.30 25.53
CA LEU A 237 9.12 14.88 25.35
C LEU A 237 8.60 14.41 23.99
N LEU A 238 7.42 14.90 23.57
CA LEU A 238 6.86 14.61 22.26
C LEU A 238 7.77 15.11 21.13
N PHE A 239 8.36 16.29 21.29
CA PHE A 239 9.33 16.88 20.38
C PHE A 239 10.54 15.95 20.19
N LEU A 240 11.09 15.45 21.29
CA LEU A 240 12.21 14.52 21.26
C LEU A 240 11.81 13.20 20.58
N VAL A 241 10.63 12.66 20.89
CA VAL A 241 10.13 11.42 20.27
C VAL A 241 9.91 11.63 18.78
N ALA A 242 9.29 12.73 18.36
CA ALA A 242 8.98 13.01 16.96
C ALA A 242 10.23 13.07 16.07
N ILE A 243 11.34 13.59 16.61
CA ILE A 243 12.63 13.63 15.90
C ILE A 243 13.23 12.23 15.71
N HIS A 244 13.14 11.35 16.71
CA HIS A 244 13.89 10.10 16.73
C HIS A 244 13.07 8.91 16.21
N LEU A 245 11.77 8.89 16.44
CA LEU A 245 10.93 7.70 16.24
C LEU A 245 10.89 7.18 14.80
N PRO A 246 10.78 8.01 13.74
CA PRO A 246 10.81 7.52 12.36
C PRO A 246 12.09 6.74 12.03
N PHE A 247 13.22 7.23 12.54
CA PHE A 247 14.53 6.63 12.29
C PHE A 247 14.77 5.40 13.18
N LEU A 248 14.25 5.39 14.40
CA LEU A 248 14.23 4.19 15.25
C LEU A 248 13.43 3.06 14.60
N GLN A 249 12.24 3.39 14.05
CA GLN A 249 11.41 2.44 13.30
C GLN A 249 12.10 1.93 12.01
N ALA A 250 12.79 2.81 11.27
CA ALA A 250 13.57 2.43 10.10
C ALA A 250 14.77 1.52 10.47
N ASN A 251 15.48 1.85 11.55
CA ASN A 251 16.61 1.07 12.06
C ASN A 251 16.17 -0.31 12.54
N PHE A 252 15.03 -0.40 13.22
CA PHE A 252 14.37 -1.65 13.57
C PHE A 252 14.03 -2.52 12.36
N ALA A 253 13.39 -1.94 11.34
CA ALA A 253 13.03 -2.67 10.14
C ALA A 253 14.24 -3.14 9.32
N GLN A 254 15.33 -2.37 9.37
CA GLN A 254 16.61 -2.72 8.75
C GLN A 254 17.30 -3.87 9.49
N SER A 255 17.43 -3.77 10.81
CA SER A 255 18.19 -4.69 11.66
C SER A 255 17.41 -5.96 12.06
N GLY A 256 16.08 -5.94 12.01
CA GLY A 256 15.21 -7.04 12.47
C GLY A 256 15.21 -7.28 13.99
N ARG A 257 16.01 -6.53 14.75
CA ARG A 257 16.17 -6.64 16.21
C ARG A 257 15.21 -5.67 16.91
N PHE A 258 14.29 -6.17 17.74
CA PHE A 258 13.35 -5.31 18.47
C PHE A 258 14.06 -4.26 19.35
N LYS A 259 15.20 -4.62 19.96
CA LYS A 259 16.04 -3.71 20.75
C LYS A 259 16.48 -2.45 19.99
N ALA A 260 16.58 -2.51 18.66
CA ALA A 260 16.96 -1.36 17.83
C ALA A 260 15.96 -0.19 17.90
N LEU A 261 14.71 -0.42 18.33
CA LEU A 261 13.73 0.63 18.61
C LEU A 261 14.11 1.51 19.80
N PHE A 262 15.04 1.06 20.65
CA PHE A 262 15.48 1.79 21.84
C PHE A 262 16.96 2.24 21.75
N GLU A 263 17.64 1.95 20.63
CA GLU A 263 19.04 2.31 20.38
C GLU A 263 19.18 3.78 19.90
N TRP A 264 18.65 4.74 20.67
CA TRP A 264 18.69 6.17 20.33
C TRP A 264 20.10 6.72 20.08
N ARG A 265 21.12 6.19 20.76
CA ARG A 265 22.54 6.55 20.54
C ARG A 265 23.00 6.18 19.13
N GLU A 266 22.50 5.07 18.59
CA GLU A 266 22.85 4.62 17.25
C GLU A 266 22.26 5.55 16.19
N VAL A 267 20.98 5.93 16.33
CA VAL A 267 20.34 6.91 15.46
C VAL A 267 21.08 8.26 15.48
N ARG A 268 21.59 8.70 16.65
CA ARG A 268 22.43 9.91 16.75
C ARG A 268 23.76 9.77 16.02
N ARG A 269 24.42 8.60 16.09
CA ARG A 269 25.63 8.31 15.33
C ARG A 269 25.36 8.33 13.83
N GLN A 270 24.24 7.75 13.40
CA GLN A 270 23.79 7.75 12.00
C GLN A 270 23.47 9.17 11.51
N PHE A 271 22.81 10.00 12.32
CA PHE A 271 22.59 11.41 12.01
C PHE A 271 23.90 12.17 11.77
N ALA A 272 24.94 11.91 12.58
CA ALA A 272 26.23 12.57 12.40
C ALA A 272 26.90 12.23 11.05
N ARG A 273 26.59 11.05 10.47
CA ARG A 273 27.11 10.59 9.17
C ARG A 273 26.35 11.18 7.98
N ALA A 274 25.03 11.35 8.09
CA ALA A 274 24.20 11.91 7.01
C ALA A 274 23.17 12.97 7.48
N PRO A 275 23.61 14.11 8.04
CA PRO A 275 22.73 15.05 8.74
C PRO A 275 21.66 15.67 7.84
N LEU A 276 22.02 16.09 6.62
CA LEU A 276 21.08 16.70 5.66
C LEU A 276 20.00 15.73 5.18
N ALA A 277 20.35 14.45 5.01
CA ALA A 277 19.39 13.44 4.57
C ALA A 277 18.35 13.16 5.68
N PHE A 278 18.79 13.12 6.94
CA PHE A 278 17.91 13.00 8.09
C PHE A 278 16.99 14.21 8.24
N TRP A 279 17.52 15.43 8.11
CA TRP A 279 16.68 16.65 8.13
C TRP A 279 15.62 16.62 7.04
N PHE A 280 15.99 16.32 5.79
CA PHE A 280 15.04 16.27 4.68
C PHE A 280 13.98 15.18 4.86
N ALA A 281 14.39 13.97 5.25
CA ALA A 281 13.45 12.88 5.49
C ALA A 281 12.48 13.20 6.64
N LEU A 282 12.97 13.83 7.72
CA LEU A 282 12.13 14.26 8.84
C LEU A 282 11.16 15.38 8.41
N LEU A 283 11.64 16.37 7.66
CA LEU A 283 10.80 17.44 7.12
C LEU A 283 9.65 16.88 6.31
N VAL A 284 9.92 15.97 5.36
CA VAL A 284 8.86 15.36 4.55
C VAL A 284 7.93 14.52 5.43
N THR A 285 8.47 13.76 6.40
CA THR A 285 7.65 12.91 7.30
C THR A 285 6.68 13.74 8.13
N LEU A 286 7.15 14.83 8.73
CA LEU A 286 6.32 15.69 9.58
C LEU A 286 5.39 16.57 8.76
N LEU A 287 5.84 17.11 7.63
CA LEU A 287 5.01 17.89 6.72
C LEU A 287 3.84 17.06 6.17
N PHE A 288 4.10 15.83 5.76
CA PHE A 288 3.08 14.93 5.22
C PHE A 288 2.14 14.35 6.29
N ALA A 289 2.49 14.45 7.57
CA ALA A 289 1.58 14.12 8.65
C ALA A 289 0.52 15.21 8.88
N ILE A 290 0.81 16.49 8.61
CA ILE A 290 -0.10 17.62 8.89
C ILE A 290 -1.44 17.50 8.14
N PRO A 291 -1.48 17.26 6.81
CA PRO A 291 -2.75 17.10 6.08
C PRO A 291 -3.63 15.97 6.64
N LEU A 292 -3.00 14.92 7.18
CA LEU A 292 -3.70 13.76 7.74
C LEU A 292 -4.42 14.11 9.05
N TYR A 293 -3.83 14.99 9.86
CA TYR A 293 -4.51 15.51 11.05
C TYR A 293 -5.67 16.44 10.69
N LEU A 294 -5.51 17.29 9.66
CA LEU A 294 -6.56 18.20 9.23
C LEU A 294 -7.79 17.47 8.71
N LEU A 295 -7.60 16.39 7.96
CA LEU A 295 -8.71 15.60 7.41
C LEU A 295 -9.56 14.92 8.50
N LYS A 296 -8.99 14.72 9.70
CA LYS A 296 -9.71 14.13 10.84
C LYS A 296 -10.65 15.13 11.53
N ILE A 297 -10.44 16.43 11.33
CA ILE A 297 -11.22 17.49 12.01
C ILE A 297 -12.69 17.44 11.58
N GLU A 298 -12.98 16.96 10.37
CA GLU A 298 -14.33 16.90 9.83
C GLU A 298 -14.92 15.50 10.04
N LEU A 299 -16.06 15.43 10.74
CA LEU A 299 -16.84 14.21 11.00
C LEU A 299 -17.12 13.50 9.68
N THR A 300 -16.25 12.57 9.29
CA THR A 300 -16.38 11.90 8.02
C THR A 300 -17.50 10.87 8.16
N PRO A 301 -18.58 10.93 7.36
CA PRO A 301 -19.61 9.89 7.35
C PRO A 301 -18.96 8.52 7.17
N GLN A 302 -19.56 7.45 7.71
CA GLN A 302 -18.99 6.09 7.62
C GLN A 302 -18.71 5.67 6.16
N GLU A 303 -19.45 6.21 5.20
CA GLU A 303 -19.28 6.01 3.76
C GLU A 303 -17.96 6.56 3.20
N LEU A 304 -17.33 7.51 3.90
CA LEU A 304 -16.06 8.17 3.53
C LEU A 304 -14.88 7.72 4.41
N ALA A 305 -15.06 6.73 5.29
CA ALA A 305 -13.99 6.22 6.18
C ALA A 305 -12.74 5.69 5.44
N TRP A 306 -12.86 5.41 4.13
CA TRP A 306 -11.76 4.98 3.27
C TRP A 306 -10.88 6.13 2.75
N ALA A 307 -11.36 7.37 2.74
CA ALA A 307 -10.63 8.50 2.19
C ALA A 307 -9.41 8.91 3.05
N PRO A 308 -9.50 9.00 4.39
CA PRO A 308 -8.34 9.29 5.23
C PRO A 308 -7.24 8.25 5.17
N SER A 309 -7.60 6.98 5.05
CA SER A 309 -6.66 5.86 4.95
C SER A 309 -5.95 5.85 3.59
N LEU A 310 -6.63 6.22 2.50
CA LEU A 310 -5.99 6.38 1.19
C LEU A 310 -4.97 7.52 1.19
N LEU A 311 -5.36 8.69 1.70
CA LEU A 311 -4.46 9.84 1.83
C LEU A 311 -3.29 9.52 2.77
N PHE A 312 -3.54 8.82 3.88
CA PHE A 312 -2.49 8.33 4.77
C PHE A 312 -1.44 7.55 4.01
N VAL A 313 -1.82 6.57 3.20
CA VAL A 313 -0.85 5.78 2.43
C VAL A 313 -0.11 6.63 1.41
N ILE A 314 -0.81 7.50 0.67
CA ILE A 314 -0.20 8.38 -0.35
C ILE A 314 0.87 9.28 0.26
N PHE A 315 0.62 9.83 1.45
CA PHE A 315 1.54 10.74 2.14
C PHE A 315 2.62 9.99 2.93
N ILE A 316 2.27 8.94 3.67
CA ILE A 316 3.24 8.26 4.54
C ILE A 316 4.20 7.36 3.75
N PHE A 317 3.77 6.79 2.63
CA PHE A 317 4.59 5.89 1.82
C PHE A 317 5.90 6.56 1.33
N PRO A 318 5.87 7.73 0.66
CA PRO A 318 7.10 8.42 0.28
C PRO A 318 7.92 8.86 1.49
N ALA A 319 7.28 9.28 2.59
CA ALA A 319 8.00 9.60 3.84
C ALA A 319 8.80 8.40 4.37
N ARG A 320 8.22 7.20 4.36
CA ARG A 320 8.87 5.95 4.81
C ARG A 320 10.01 5.52 3.89
N ILE A 321 9.88 5.75 2.60
CA ILE A 321 10.98 5.54 1.64
C ILE A 321 12.14 6.49 1.95
N LEU A 322 11.85 7.77 2.21
CA LEU A 322 12.88 8.78 2.51
C LEU A 322 13.60 8.54 3.84
N THR A 323 12.89 8.11 4.89
CA THR A 323 13.53 7.73 6.17
C THR A 323 14.47 6.54 6.00
N GLY A 324 14.05 5.54 5.21
CA GLY A 324 14.89 4.42 4.83
C GLY A 324 16.12 4.85 4.04
N TRP A 325 15.96 5.78 3.09
CA TRP A 325 17.07 6.31 2.30
C TRP A 325 18.07 7.12 3.13
N ALA A 326 17.58 7.97 4.04
CA ALA A 326 18.44 8.72 4.95
C ALA A 326 19.30 7.80 5.81
N LEU A 327 18.68 6.73 6.33
CA LEU A 327 19.38 5.69 7.08
C LEU A 327 20.39 4.93 6.21
N GLY A 328 19.98 4.47 5.03
CA GLY A 328 20.87 3.76 4.11
C GLY A 328 22.05 4.61 3.63
N ARG A 329 21.86 5.93 3.51
CA ARG A 329 22.94 6.88 3.24
C ARG A 329 23.91 6.98 4.41
N ALA A 330 23.41 7.04 5.65
CA ALA A 330 24.25 7.07 6.84
C ALA A 330 25.06 5.78 7.03
N LEU A 331 24.49 4.61 6.71
CA LEU A 331 25.17 3.32 6.84
C LEU A 331 26.34 3.15 5.85
N ARG A 332 26.31 3.87 4.72
CA ARG A 332 27.37 3.84 3.70
C ARG A 332 28.56 4.76 4.02
N HIS A 333 28.47 5.60 5.04
CA HIS A 333 29.54 6.50 5.44
C HIS A 333 30.05 6.10 6.83
N GLU A 334 31.35 5.87 6.95
CA GLU A 334 31.95 5.51 8.24
C GLU A 334 32.26 6.75 9.08
N GLN A 335 32.71 7.82 8.43
CA GLN A 335 33.13 9.06 9.09
C GLN A 335 31.95 10.05 9.25
N PRO A 336 31.92 10.83 10.34
CA PRO A 336 30.95 11.89 10.52
C PRO A 336 31.16 12.99 9.48
N ARG A 337 30.06 13.60 9.01
CA ARG A 337 30.12 14.71 8.08
C ARG A 337 30.62 15.99 8.77
N HIS A 338 31.12 16.93 7.97
CA HIS A 338 31.62 18.21 8.46
C HIS A 338 30.65 18.89 9.43
N TRP A 339 31.22 19.59 10.41
CA TRP A 339 30.50 20.32 11.45
C TRP A 339 29.40 21.23 10.88
N PHE A 340 29.66 21.97 9.80
CA PHE A 340 28.70 22.87 9.16
C PHE A 340 27.39 22.16 8.79
N ALA A 341 27.47 21.05 8.04
CA ALA A 341 26.29 20.28 7.63
C ALA A 341 25.47 19.73 8.81
N ARG A 342 26.14 19.42 9.94
CA ARG A 342 25.47 18.96 11.17
C ARG A 342 24.70 20.08 11.84
N TRP A 343 25.27 21.29 11.91
CA TRP A 343 24.59 22.45 12.48
C TRP A 343 23.44 22.92 11.61
N THR A 344 23.63 23.00 10.30
CA THR A 344 22.54 23.34 9.36
C THR A 344 21.36 22.38 9.53
N ALA A 345 21.61 21.07 9.59
CA ALA A 345 20.55 20.09 9.79
C ALA A 345 19.90 20.19 11.18
N ARG A 346 20.67 20.43 12.24
CA ARG A 346 20.11 20.63 13.59
C ARG A 346 19.20 21.86 13.64
N LEU A 347 19.69 22.98 13.14
CA LEU A 347 18.92 24.23 13.07
C LEU A 347 17.68 24.07 12.18
N GLY A 348 17.72 23.22 11.15
CA GLY A 348 16.56 22.90 10.34
C GLY A 348 15.57 21.92 10.98
N ILE A 349 16.02 20.96 11.80
CA ILE A 349 15.15 19.96 12.46
C ILE A 349 14.31 20.63 13.56
N LEU A 350 14.91 21.53 14.32
CA LEU A 350 14.25 22.22 15.44
C LEU A 350 12.92 22.90 15.05
N PRO A 351 12.85 23.81 14.05
CA PRO A 351 11.61 24.48 13.69
C PRO A 351 10.57 23.52 13.11
N VAL A 352 10.99 22.50 12.36
CA VAL A 352 10.08 21.50 11.78
C VAL A 352 9.42 20.67 12.88
N ALA A 353 10.22 20.14 13.82
CA ALA A 353 9.69 19.36 14.93
C ALA A 353 8.86 20.23 15.89
N LEU A 354 9.23 21.49 16.09
CA LEU A 354 8.47 22.43 16.90
C LEU A 354 7.11 22.73 16.26
N ALA A 355 7.09 23.04 14.96
CA ALA A 355 5.84 23.28 14.22
C ALA A 355 4.89 22.07 14.30
N TYR A 356 5.44 20.84 14.17
CA TYR A 356 4.66 19.61 14.35
C TYR A 356 4.07 19.48 15.75
N VAL A 357 4.87 19.70 16.80
CA VAL A 357 4.38 19.62 18.18
C VAL A 357 3.33 20.68 18.47
N LEU A 358 3.55 21.92 18.01
CA LEU A 358 2.57 23.01 18.12
C LEU A 358 1.27 22.65 17.41
N ALA A 359 1.33 22.14 16.18
CA ALA A 359 0.14 21.65 15.48
C ALA A 359 -0.59 20.57 16.31
N ASN A 360 0.15 19.63 16.91
CA ASN A 360 -0.42 18.58 17.74
C ASN A 360 -1.04 19.09 19.06
N TYR A 361 -0.64 20.26 19.57
CA TYR A 361 -1.34 20.93 20.67
C TYR A 361 -2.69 21.50 20.25
N PHE A 362 -2.84 21.96 19.00
CA PHE A 362 -4.11 22.46 18.49
C PHE A 362 -5.10 21.33 18.13
N VAL A 363 -4.60 20.14 17.80
CA VAL A 363 -5.42 18.99 17.37
C VAL A 363 -6.56 18.66 18.37
N PRO A 364 -6.36 18.54 19.70
CA PRO A 364 -7.46 18.25 20.63
C PRO A 364 -8.55 19.31 20.67
N PHE A 365 -8.25 20.56 20.34
CA PHE A 365 -9.23 21.66 20.29
C PHE A 365 -10.04 21.64 18.99
N LEU A 366 -9.51 21.03 17.94
CA LEU A 366 -10.14 20.93 16.63
C LEU A 366 -10.85 19.58 16.43
N ALA A 367 -10.36 18.52 17.05
CA ALA A 367 -10.86 17.15 16.84
C ALA A 367 -12.11 16.85 17.69
N SER A 368 -13.10 16.21 17.08
CA SER A 368 -14.31 15.71 17.76
C SER A 368 -14.01 14.75 18.91
N ASN A 369 -12.90 14.01 18.83
CA ASN A 369 -12.50 12.99 19.82
C ASN A 369 -11.68 13.59 21.00
N GLY A 370 -11.47 14.92 21.01
CA GLY A 370 -10.75 15.63 22.07
C GLY A 370 -9.34 15.09 22.32
N VAL A 371 -9.01 14.88 23.59
CA VAL A 371 -7.67 14.48 24.06
C VAL A 371 -7.24 13.09 23.55
N LEU A 372 -8.20 12.19 23.28
CA LEU A 372 -7.92 10.86 22.73
C LEU A 372 -7.29 10.92 21.33
N SER A 373 -7.46 12.03 20.60
CA SER A 373 -6.82 12.22 19.30
C SER A 373 -5.29 12.25 19.37
N LEU A 374 -4.69 12.47 20.55
CA LEU A 374 -3.24 12.45 20.74
C LEU A 374 -2.61 11.05 20.67
N LEU A 375 -3.41 10.00 20.86
CA LEU A 375 -2.98 8.60 20.74
C LEU A 375 -2.83 8.16 19.28
N GLU A 376 -3.56 8.81 18.38
CA GLU A 376 -3.53 8.54 16.94
C GLU A 376 -2.47 9.39 16.24
N GLN A 377 -1.20 9.03 16.45
CA GLN A 377 -0.10 9.75 15.81
C GLN A 377 0.19 9.21 14.41
N HIS A 378 -0.46 9.78 13.39
CA HIS A 378 -0.36 9.38 11.98
C HIS A 378 1.06 9.50 11.40
N ALA A 379 1.94 10.29 12.02
CA ALA A 379 3.36 10.31 11.66
C ALA A 379 4.07 8.97 11.94
N PHE A 380 3.59 8.19 12.93
CA PHE A 380 4.30 7.02 13.46
C PHE A 380 3.47 5.75 13.50
N LEU A 381 2.14 5.88 13.58
CA LEU A 381 1.14 4.83 13.68
C LEU A 381 0.17 4.90 12.50
N VAL A 382 -0.47 3.78 12.21
CA VAL A 382 -1.50 3.69 11.16
C VAL A 382 -2.81 4.27 11.70
N PRO A 383 -3.62 4.98 10.87
CA PRO A 383 -4.97 5.40 11.26
C PRO A 383 -5.73 4.16 11.68
N ALA A 384 -5.97 4.03 12.97
CA ALA A 384 -6.66 2.89 13.52
C ALA A 384 -7.99 3.41 14.08
N PRO A 385 -9.14 2.98 13.54
CA PRO A 385 -10.43 3.16 14.19
C PRO A 385 -10.55 2.17 15.37
N LEU A 386 -9.48 2.00 16.17
CA LEU A 386 -9.53 1.18 17.38
C LEU A 386 -10.43 1.80 18.45
N MET A 387 -10.72 3.11 18.34
CA MET A 387 -11.54 3.85 19.31
C MET A 387 -12.93 4.22 18.79
N ALA A 388 -13.36 3.64 17.66
CA ALA A 388 -14.74 3.76 17.16
C ALA A 388 -15.60 2.53 17.50
N LEU A 389 -15.09 1.64 18.36
CA LEU A 389 -15.79 0.49 18.94
C LEU A 389 -16.21 0.78 20.37
#